data_AF-A0A942T4W3-F1
#
_entry.id   AF-A0A942T4W3-F1
#
_cell.length_a   1.000
_cell.length_b   1.000
_cell.length_c   1.000
_cell.angle_alpha   90.00
_cell.angle_beta   90.00
_cell.angle_gamma   90.00
#
_symmetry.space_group_name_H-M   'P 1'
#
loop_
_entity.id
_entity.type
_entity.pdbx_description
1 polymer ?
#
loop_
_entity_poly.entity_id
_entity_poly.type
_entity_poly.pdbx_seq_one_letter_code
_entity_poly.pdbx_strand_id
1 'polypeptide(L)'
;MIHFAWPSTDLKGGKYEDEKSVFKDESELKKLGYQITGSTREKRWKILETAVNQLGLKKVAYTIAQNVKLRKGQKDGETKFRYAIGEWEYDLNKLKQTYYRHDFSWPTI
;
A
#
# COMPACT_ATOMS: atom_id res chain seq x y z
N MET A 1 -11.15 1.66 21.61
CA MET A 1 -11.08 0.71 20.48
C MET A 1 -10.71 1.47 19.21
N ILE A 2 -9.55 1.22 18.62
CA ILE A 2 -9.15 1.85 17.35
C ILE A 2 -9.68 0.99 16.20
N HIS A 3 -10.77 1.40 15.56
CA HIS A 3 -11.29 0.74 14.37
C HIS A 3 -10.28 0.88 13.22
N PHE A 4 -9.96 -0.22 12.54
CA PHE A 4 -9.14 -0.19 11.32
C PHE A 4 -10.00 0.32 10.16
N ALA A 5 -9.84 1.60 9.80
CA ALA A 5 -10.41 2.17 8.58
C ALA A 5 -9.54 1.82 7.38
N TRP A 6 -10.18 1.40 6.27
CA TRP A 6 -9.47 1.18 5.03
C TRP A 6 -8.80 2.48 4.53
N PRO A 7 -7.52 2.47 4.13
CA PRO A 7 -6.84 3.69 3.72
C PRO A 7 -7.37 4.20 2.36
N SER A 8 -7.68 5.50 2.27
CA SER A 8 -7.91 6.18 1.00
C SER A 8 -6.57 6.47 0.30
N THR A 9 -6.58 6.50 -1.04
CA THR A 9 -5.45 6.88 -1.91
C THR A 9 -5.54 8.33 -2.42
N ASP A 10 -6.52 9.10 -1.95
CA ASP A 10 -6.74 10.49 -2.34
C ASP A 10 -5.79 11.43 -1.59
N LEU A 11 -5.38 12.51 -2.27
CA LEU A 11 -4.63 13.60 -1.64
C LEU A 11 -5.61 14.49 -0.87
N LYS A 12 -5.52 14.51 0.45
CA LYS A 12 -6.21 15.53 1.26
C LYS A 12 -5.39 16.81 1.20
N GLY A 13 -5.84 17.75 0.35
CA GLY A 13 -5.45 19.17 0.33
C GLY A 13 -4.08 19.51 0.90
N GLY A 14 -3.03 19.21 0.14
CA GLY A 14 -1.65 19.57 0.46
C GLY A 14 -0.74 19.03 -0.62
N LYS A 15 -0.03 19.90 -1.34
CA LYS A 15 1.11 19.48 -2.13
C LYS A 15 2.11 18.94 -1.11
N TYR A 16 2.51 17.68 -1.23
CA TYR A 16 3.69 17.21 -0.51
C TYR A 16 4.84 17.99 -1.12
N GLU A 17 5.23 19.11 -0.50
CA GLU A 17 6.56 19.66 -0.73
C GLU A 17 7.54 18.52 -0.49
N ASP A 18 8.59 18.45 -1.30
CA ASP A 18 9.71 17.54 -1.12
C ASP A 18 10.40 17.87 0.22
N GLU A 19 9.72 17.64 1.35
CA GLU A 19 10.39 17.40 2.61
C GLU A 19 11.31 16.23 2.30
N LYS A 20 12.62 16.51 2.34
CA LYS A 20 13.70 15.55 2.29
C LYS A 20 13.45 14.50 3.36
N SER A 21 12.58 13.55 3.06
CA SER A 21 12.31 12.35 3.83
C SER A 21 13.58 11.55 3.71
N VAL A 22 14.47 11.78 4.66
CA VAL A 22 15.55 10.92 5.11
C VAL A 22 15.22 9.49 4.66
N PHE A 23 15.95 9.00 3.65
CA PHE A 23 15.90 7.61 3.19
C PHE A 23 16.23 6.71 4.38
N LYS A 24 15.23 6.37 5.18
CA LYS A 24 15.34 5.47 6.32
C LYS A 24 14.55 4.23 5.96
N ASP A 25 15.31 3.30 5.41
CA ASP A 25 15.02 1.89 5.22
C ASP A 25 13.96 1.54 4.16
N GLU A 26 14.29 0.54 3.35
CA GLU A 26 13.31 -0.14 2.50
C GLU A 26 12.13 -0.61 3.36
N SER A 27 10.91 -0.39 2.87
CA SER A 27 9.71 -0.89 3.56
C SER A 27 9.81 -2.41 3.73
N GLU A 28 9.28 -2.96 4.83
CA GLU A 28 9.24 -4.42 5.02
C GLU A 28 8.54 -5.13 3.86
N LEU A 29 7.57 -4.46 3.24
CA LEU A 29 6.92 -4.97 2.04
C LEU A 29 7.90 -5.11 0.86
N LYS A 30 8.80 -4.13 0.67
CA LYS A 30 9.88 -4.19 -0.32
C LYS A 30 10.90 -5.28 0.02
N LYS A 31 11.24 -5.47 1.31
CA LYS A 31 12.11 -6.56 1.79
C LYS A 31 11.55 -7.95 1.48
N LEU A 32 10.22 -8.10 1.47
CA LEU A 32 9.52 -9.32 1.03
C LEU A 32 9.46 -9.48 -0.50
N GLY A 33 10.06 -8.58 -1.26
CA GLY A 33 10.14 -8.64 -2.72
C GLY A 33 9.00 -7.94 -3.46
N TYR A 34 8.09 -7.27 -2.73
CA TYR A 34 6.97 -6.57 -3.38
C TYR A 34 7.47 -5.36 -4.18
N GLN A 35 7.16 -5.36 -5.47
CA GLN A 35 7.48 -4.27 -6.38
C GLN A 35 6.60 -4.32 -7.61
N ILE A 36 6.38 -3.16 -8.24
CA ILE A 36 5.61 -3.07 -9.48
C ILE A 36 6.47 -3.45 -10.68
N THR A 37 7.59 -2.75 -10.88
CA THR A 37 8.48 -2.97 -12.02
C THR A 37 9.06 -4.39 -12.00
N GLY A 38 8.96 -5.09 -13.14
CA GLY A 38 9.49 -6.44 -13.28
C GLY A 38 8.69 -7.54 -12.58
N SER A 39 7.49 -7.24 -12.04
CA SER A 39 6.62 -8.23 -11.39
C SER A 39 5.26 -8.34 -12.05
N THR A 40 4.72 -9.55 -12.12
CA THR A 40 3.33 -9.79 -12.54
C THR A 40 2.38 -9.62 -11.37
N ARG A 41 1.08 -9.43 -11.66
CA ARG A 41 0.01 -9.40 -10.65
C ARG A 41 -0.03 -10.68 -9.82
N GLU A 42 0.17 -11.87 -10.40
CA GLU A 42 0.16 -13.11 -9.59
C GLU A 42 1.35 -13.16 -8.63
N LYS A 43 2.54 -12.77 -9.08
CA LYS A 43 3.73 -12.74 -8.23
C LYS A 43 3.55 -11.76 -7.07
N ARG A 44 3.07 -10.55 -7.36
CA ARG A 44 2.77 -9.56 -6.32
C ARG A 44 1.73 -10.07 -5.35
N TRP A 45 0.68 -10.72 -5.85
CA TRP A 45 -0.36 -11.29 -5.00
C TRP A 45 0.19 -12.32 -3.99
N LYS A 46 1.03 -13.27 -4.42
CA LYS A 46 1.65 -14.25 -3.51
C LYS A 46 2.47 -13.59 -2.40
N ILE A 47 3.20 -12.52 -2.75
CA ILE A 47 3.97 -11.73 -1.78
C ILE A 47 3.03 -11.00 -0.82
N LEU A 48 1.93 -10.44 -1.31
CA LEU A 48 0.92 -9.78 -0.48
C LEU A 48 0.23 -10.74 0.49
N GLU A 49 -0.10 -11.97 0.06
CA GLU A 49 -0.64 -13.00 0.96
C GLU A 49 0.34 -13.29 2.11
N THR A 50 1.63 -13.45 1.77
CA THR A 50 2.70 -13.65 2.75
C THR A 50 2.85 -12.45 3.67
N ALA A 51 2.83 -11.23 3.12
CA ALA A 51 2.97 -10.00 3.89
C ALA A 51 1.78 -9.76 4.81
N VAL A 52 0.56 -10.09 4.39
CA VAL A 52 -0.64 -9.99 5.25
C VAL A 52 -0.51 -10.92 6.45
N ASN A 53 -0.02 -12.15 6.25
CA ASN A 53 0.22 -13.10 7.33
C ASN A 53 1.31 -12.59 8.30
N GLN A 54 2.44 -12.11 7.79
CA GLN A 54 3.59 -11.72 8.62
C GLN A 54 3.47 -10.33 9.26
N LEU A 55 2.90 -9.35 8.55
CA LEU A 55 2.89 -7.94 8.91
C LEU A 55 1.52 -7.41 9.31
N GLY A 56 0.45 -8.15 8.99
CA GLY A 56 -0.94 -7.76 9.19
C GLY A 56 -1.49 -6.86 8.08
N LEU A 57 -2.79 -7.05 7.79
CA LEU A 57 -3.50 -6.36 6.71
C LEU A 57 -3.39 -4.83 6.81
N LYS A 58 -3.53 -4.27 8.02
CA LYS A 58 -3.45 -2.82 8.24
C LYS A 58 -2.12 -2.26 7.75
N LYS A 59 -0.99 -2.85 8.16
CA LYS A 59 0.34 -2.36 7.82
C LYS A 59 0.59 -2.44 6.30
N VAL A 60 0.21 -3.55 5.69
CA VAL A 60 0.31 -3.75 4.23
C VAL A 60 -0.52 -2.70 3.48
N ALA A 61 -1.80 -2.56 3.82
CA ALA A 61 -2.70 -1.62 3.14
C ALA A 61 -2.23 -0.16 3.26
N TYR A 62 -1.83 0.27 4.46
CA TYR A 62 -1.33 1.64 4.66
C TYR A 62 -0.02 1.89 3.90
N THR A 63 0.88 0.90 3.85
CA THR A 63 2.14 1.01 3.08
C THR A 63 1.87 1.24 1.58
N ILE A 64 0.96 0.44 1.00
CA ILE A 64 0.63 0.58 -0.42
C ILE A 64 -0.09 1.90 -0.69
N ALA A 65 -1.04 2.29 0.17
CA ALA A 65 -1.75 3.57 0.04
C ALA A 65 -0.80 4.78 0.16
N GLN A 66 0.21 4.69 1.01
CA GLN A 66 1.25 5.71 1.12
C GLN A 66 2.07 5.81 -0.17
N ASN A 67 2.46 4.69 -0.78
CA ASN A 67 3.15 4.71 -2.08
C ASN A 67 2.33 5.42 -3.16
N VAL A 68 1.01 5.17 -3.21
CA VAL A 68 0.10 5.87 -4.13
C VAL A 68 0.11 7.37 -3.88
N LYS A 69 -0.09 7.80 -2.63
CA LYS A 69 -0.10 9.23 -2.27
C LYS A 69 1.22 9.92 -2.56
N LEU A 70 2.34 9.27 -2.23
CA LEU A 70 3.68 9.77 -2.51
C LEU A 70 3.89 10.00 -4.00
N ARG A 71 3.36 9.14 -4.87
CA ARG A 71 3.45 9.37 -6.32
C ARG A 71 2.46 10.39 -6.84
N LYS A 72 1.20 10.37 -6.39
CA LYS A 72 0.19 11.39 -6.76
C LYS A 72 0.63 12.79 -6.35
N GLY A 73 1.27 12.93 -5.19
CA GLY A 73 1.69 14.22 -4.63
C GLY A 73 2.85 14.91 -5.37
N GLN A 74 3.54 14.21 -6.27
CA GLN A 74 4.62 14.79 -7.08
C GLN A 74 4.08 15.64 -8.22
N LYS A 75 4.88 16.59 -8.73
CA LYS A 75 4.53 17.41 -9.89
C LYS A 75 4.25 16.52 -11.11
N ASP A 76 3.02 16.60 -11.63
CA ASP A 76 2.45 15.75 -12.69
C ASP A 76 2.50 14.25 -12.36
N GLY A 77 2.54 13.90 -11.08
CA GLY A 77 2.79 12.55 -10.59
C GLY A 77 1.70 11.57 -10.99
N GLU A 78 0.44 12.00 -11.03
CA GLU A 78 -0.68 11.17 -11.51
C GLU A 78 -0.47 10.70 -12.95
N THR A 79 0.05 11.56 -13.82
CA THR A 79 0.34 11.22 -15.21
C THR A 79 1.63 10.40 -15.32
N LYS A 80 2.71 10.84 -14.67
CA LYS A 80 4.04 10.21 -14.75
C LYS A 80 4.07 8.80 -14.16
N PHE A 81 3.36 8.57 -13.07
CA PHE A 81 3.33 7.30 -12.35
C PHE A 81 2.01 6.54 -12.54
N ARG A 82 1.20 6.92 -13.53
CA ARG A 82 -0.13 6.34 -13.81
C ARG A 82 -0.14 4.81 -13.74
N TYR A 83 0.86 4.16 -14.36
CA TYR A 83 0.97 2.70 -14.35
C TYR A 83 1.18 2.15 -12.94
N ALA A 84 2.17 2.65 -12.19
CA ALA A 84 2.46 2.17 -10.84
C ALA A 84 1.32 2.46 -9.86
N ILE A 85 0.70 3.64 -9.96
CA ILE A 85 -0.49 4.02 -9.20
C ILE A 85 -1.62 3.02 -9.46
N GLY A 86 -1.92 2.74 -10.73
CA GLY A 86 -2.99 1.80 -11.08
C GLY A 86 -2.73 0.38 -10.57
N GLU A 87 -1.49 -0.11 -10.62
CA GLU A 87 -1.15 -1.43 -10.09
C GLU A 87 -1.25 -1.49 -8.55
N TRP A 88 -0.82 -0.45 -7.84
CA TRP A 88 -1.00 -0.37 -6.39
C TRP A 88 -2.48 -0.26 -5.98
N GLU A 89 -3.28 0.51 -6.72
CA GLU A 89 -4.72 0.64 -6.48
C GLU A 89 -5.45 -0.69 -6.77
N TYR A 90 -5.06 -1.42 -7.81
CA TYR A 90 -5.54 -2.78 -8.07
C TYR A 90 -5.22 -3.72 -6.91
N ASP A 91 -3.97 -3.74 -6.45
CA ASP A 91 -3.52 -4.59 -5.35
C ASP A 91 -4.25 -4.25 -4.04
N LEU A 92 -4.45 -2.95 -3.74
CA LEU A 92 -5.26 -2.49 -2.60
C LEU A 92 -6.71 -2.97 -2.70
N ASN A 93 -7.34 -2.79 -3.86
CA ASN A 93 -8.72 -3.22 -4.03
C ASN A 93 -8.85 -4.74 -3.82
N LYS A 94 -7.90 -5.52 -4.34
CA LYS A 94 -7.89 -6.97 -4.13
C LYS A 94 -7.71 -7.34 -2.65
N LEU A 95 -6.77 -6.72 -1.95
CA LEU A 95 -6.59 -6.90 -0.50
C LEU A 95 -7.87 -6.58 0.28
N LYS A 96 -8.56 -5.49 -0.09
CA LYS A 96 -9.82 -5.11 0.54
C LYS A 96 -10.88 -6.20 0.35
N GLN A 97 -11.09 -6.63 -0.89
CA GLN A 97 -12.08 -7.65 -1.22
C GLN A 97 -11.80 -9.00 -0.55
N THR A 98 -10.52 -9.38 -0.43
CA THR A 98 -10.12 -10.67 0.14
C THR A 98 -10.13 -10.69 1.67
N TYR A 99 -9.59 -9.65 2.31
CA TYR A 99 -9.28 -9.70 3.75
C TYR A 99 -10.00 -8.65 4.59
N TYR A 100 -10.46 -7.55 4.00
CA TYR A 100 -11.12 -6.50 4.76
C TYR A 100 -12.59 -6.84 4.98
N ARG A 101 -12.82 -7.67 6.00
CA ARG A 101 -14.12 -7.81 6.64
C ARG A 101 -14.21 -6.74 7.72
N HIS A 102 -15.38 -6.16 7.94
CA HIS A 102 -15.61 -5.18 9.02
C HIS A 102 -15.48 -5.80 10.43
N ASP A 103 -14.87 -6.99 10.56
CA ASP A 103 -15.14 -7.98 11.60
C ASP A 103 -13.84 -8.53 12.24
N PHE A 104 -12.68 -7.88 12.04
CA PHE A 104 -11.40 -8.43 12.51
C PHE A 104 -11.35 -8.48 14.06
N SER A 105 -11.66 -9.66 14.59
CA SER A 105 -11.47 -10.07 15.98
C SER A 105 -10.14 -10.81 16.05
N TRP A 106 -9.24 -10.39 16.94
CA TRP A 106 -7.96 -11.06 17.14
C TRP A 106 -8.16 -12.52 17.62
N PRO A 107 -7.34 -13.48 17.18
CA PRO A 107 -7.26 -14.78 17.87
C PRO A 107 -6.72 -14.53 19.28
N THR A 108 -7.58 -14.75 20.28
CA THR A 108 -7.17 -14.85 21.68
C THR A 108 -6.28 -16.08 21.84
N ILE A 109 -5.03 -15.86 22.25
CA ILE A 109 -4.18 -16.89 22.85
C ILE A 109 -4.61 -17.03 24.31
#